data_AF-A0A2N6AT54-F1
#
_entry.id   AF-A0A2N6AT54-F1
#
_cell.length_a   1.000
_cell.length_b   1.000
_cell.length_c   1.000
_cell.angle_alpha   90.00
_cell.angle_beta   90.00
_cell.angle_gamma   90.00
#
_symmetry.space_group_name_H-M   'P 1'
#
loop_
_entity.id
_entity.type
_entity.pdbx_description
1 polymer ?
#
loop_
_entity_poly.entity_id
_entity_poly.type
_entity_poly.pdbx_seq_one_letter_code
_entity_poly.pdbx_strand_id
1 'polypeptide(L)'
;MGMAKQIASISKEKGTTKMYYLPIFIIVMSNVAYHLSAKSVPKEMDSLFFLSLLYLVAGCVSFAIFILKPESGLSNVHAQIRYINWVPFLFAFGIIGLELGNILMYRVGWNMSVGSLVANILLGIALIAIGYFLYKESISMKQMAGIAFCMIGLVLINRS
;
A
#
# COMPACT_ATOMS: atom_id res chain seq x y z
N MET A 1 17.00 -32.71 -27.88
CA MET A 1 17.14 -31.24 -27.66
C MET A 1 15.81 -30.54 -27.32
N GLY A 2 14.74 -31.25 -26.91
CA GLY A 2 13.43 -30.68 -26.54
C GLY A 2 13.14 -30.62 -25.04
N MET A 3 13.54 -31.65 -24.26
CA MET A 3 13.26 -31.71 -22.81
C MET A 3 13.96 -30.60 -22.01
N ALA A 4 15.22 -30.24 -22.34
CA ALA A 4 15.94 -29.18 -21.63
C ALA A 4 15.27 -27.79 -21.82
N LYS A 5 14.68 -27.54 -22.99
CA LYS A 5 13.95 -26.30 -23.30
C LYS A 5 12.62 -26.21 -22.55
N GLN A 6 11.94 -27.35 -22.37
CA GLN A 6 10.69 -27.48 -21.62
C GLN A 6 10.90 -27.36 -20.10
N ILE A 7 11.99 -27.92 -19.56
CA ILE A 7 12.35 -27.76 -18.14
C ILE A 7 12.76 -26.31 -17.84
N ALA A 8 13.46 -25.64 -18.78
CA ALA A 8 13.78 -24.22 -18.67
C ALA A 8 12.54 -23.32 -18.73
N SER A 9 11.53 -23.63 -19.56
CA SER A 9 10.28 -22.86 -19.60
C SER A 9 9.45 -23.05 -18.33
N ILE A 10 9.34 -24.27 -17.80
CA ILE A 10 8.62 -24.58 -16.55
C ILE A 10 9.30 -23.91 -15.33
N SER A 11 10.64 -23.86 -15.30
CA SER A 11 11.40 -23.17 -14.25
C SER A 11 11.21 -21.65 -14.31
N LYS A 12 11.19 -21.07 -15.52
CA LYS A 12 10.96 -19.63 -15.74
C LYS A 12 9.53 -19.22 -15.37
N GLU A 13 8.54 -20.07 -15.63
CA GLU A 13 7.14 -19.87 -15.24
C GLU A 13 6.94 -19.99 -13.71
N LYS A 14 7.62 -20.95 -13.05
CA LYS A 14 7.67 -21.07 -11.59
C LYS A 14 8.42 -19.92 -10.90
N GLY A 15 9.45 -19.38 -11.54
CA GLY A 15 10.16 -18.18 -11.08
C GLY A 15 9.31 -16.92 -11.22
N THR A 16 8.56 -16.81 -12.32
CA THR A 16 7.66 -15.69 -12.60
C THR A 16 6.44 -15.68 -11.67
N THR A 17 5.88 -16.85 -11.33
CA THR A 17 4.79 -16.94 -10.35
C THR A 17 5.26 -16.58 -8.93
N LYS A 18 6.45 -17.00 -8.50
CA LYS A 18 7.04 -16.52 -7.22
C LYS A 18 7.23 -14.99 -7.23
N MET A 19 7.64 -14.41 -8.35
CA MET A 19 7.78 -12.94 -8.48
C MET A 19 6.44 -12.20 -8.49
N TYR A 20 5.32 -12.83 -8.85
CA TYR A 20 3.99 -12.21 -8.79
C TYR A 20 3.42 -12.16 -7.37
N TYR A 21 3.60 -13.24 -6.60
CA TYR A 21 3.08 -13.31 -5.23
C TYR A 21 4.01 -12.64 -4.20
N LEU A 22 5.30 -12.52 -4.48
CA LEU A 22 6.28 -11.92 -3.57
C LEU A 22 5.95 -10.44 -3.23
N PRO A 23 5.58 -9.56 -4.18
CA PRO A 23 5.10 -8.22 -3.86
C PRO A 23 3.86 -8.21 -2.96
N ILE A 24 2.90 -9.09 -3.23
CA ILE A 24 1.68 -9.21 -2.41
C ILE A 24 2.05 -9.63 -0.99
N PHE A 25 2.94 -10.60 -0.83
CA PHE A 25 3.42 -11.04 0.48
C PHE A 25 4.12 -9.93 1.25
N ILE A 26 5.00 -9.16 0.58
CA ILE A 26 5.67 -8.00 1.18
C ILE A 26 4.65 -6.95 1.61
N ILE A 27 3.67 -6.62 0.76
CA ILE A 27 2.61 -5.64 1.09
C ILE A 27 1.85 -6.08 2.34
N VAL A 28 1.46 -7.35 2.43
CA VAL A 28 0.71 -7.87 3.58
C VAL A 28 1.56 -7.80 4.86
N MET A 29 2.81 -8.26 4.81
CA MET A 29 3.72 -8.20 5.96
C MET A 29 3.98 -6.76 6.42
N SER A 30 4.19 -5.84 5.47
CA SER A 30 4.35 -4.41 5.76
C SER A 30 3.07 -3.81 6.37
N ASN A 31 1.89 -4.17 5.88
CA ASN A 31 0.61 -3.70 6.45
C ASN A 31 0.38 -4.22 7.87
N VAL A 32 0.79 -5.45 8.16
CA VAL A 32 0.71 -6.01 9.52
C VAL A 32 1.63 -5.23 10.46
N ALA A 33 2.90 -5.06 10.10
CA ALA A 33 3.87 -4.30 10.90
C ALA A 33 3.42 -2.85 11.08
N TYR A 34 2.86 -2.26 10.03
CA TYR A 34 2.28 -0.93 10.02
C TYR A 34 1.18 -0.79 11.08
N HIS A 35 0.15 -1.62 11.02
CA HIS A 35 -0.97 -1.54 11.95
C HIS A 35 -0.58 -1.88 13.40
N LEU A 36 0.39 -2.78 13.61
CA LEU A 36 0.98 -3.06 14.93
C LEU A 36 1.64 -1.81 15.52
N SER A 37 2.42 -1.12 14.69
CA SER A 37 3.16 0.08 15.09
C SER A 37 2.22 1.26 15.32
N ALA A 38 1.25 1.47 14.42
CA ALA A 38 0.25 2.52 14.51
C ALA A 38 -0.63 2.39 15.77
N LYS A 39 -0.96 1.16 16.20
CA LYS A 39 -1.67 0.90 17.45
C LYS A 39 -0.81 1.21 18.69
N SER A 40 0.50 1.05 18.57
CA SER A 40 1.46 1.27 19.66
C SER A 40 1.87 2.74 19.79
N VAL A 41 1.36 3.64 18.94
CA VAL A 41 1.61 5.08 19.04
C VAL A 41 1.01 5.60 20.37
N PRO A 42 1.82 6.22 21.24
CA PRO A 42 1.34 6.77 22.50
C PRO A 42 0.18 7.73 22.31
N LYS A 43 -0.85 7.62 23.16
CA LYS A 43 -2.04 8.49 23.08
C LYS A 43 -1.73 9.91 23.53
N GLU A 44 -0.69 10.10 24.35
CA GLU A 44 -0.26 11.41 24.85
C GLU A 44 0.48 12.23 23.79
N MET A 45 1.03 11.59 22.75
CA MET A 45 1.75 12.29 21.69
C MET A 45 0.76 12.85 20.65
N ASP A 46 1.00 14.05 20.13
CA ASP A 46 0.20 14.57 19.03
C ASP A 46 0.40 13.74 17.74
N SER A 47 -0.68 13.40 17.02
CA SER A 47 -0.61 12.55 15.82
C SER A 47 0.23 13.19 14.71
N LEU A 48 0.13 14.52 14.54
CA LEU A 48 0.86 15.25 13.51
C LEU A 48 2.34 15.32 13.87
N PHE A 49 2.67 15.44 15.16
CA PHE A 49 4.06 15.37 15.63
C PHE A 49 4.69 13.99 15.41
N PHE A 50 3.96 12.91 15.69
CA PHE A 50 4.43 11.56 15.38
C PHE A 50 4.66 11.37 13.88
N LEU A 51 3.71 11.82 13.04
CA LEU A 51 3.85 11.77 11.58
C LEU A 51 5.07 12.56 11.10
N SER A 52 5.28 13.78 11.60
CA SER A 52 6.41 14.61 11.15
C SER A 52 7.74 13.92 11.42
N LEU A 53 7.89 13.30 12.60
CA LEU A 53 9.07 12.52 12.94
C LEU A 53 9.21 11.27 12.06
N LEU A 54 8.12 10.53 11.84
CA LEU A 54 8.08 9.35 10.98
C LEU A 54 8.58 9.68 9.56
N TYR A 55 8.07 10.75 8.96
CA TYR A 55 8.47 11.16 7.62
C TYR A 55 9.89 11.71 7.56
N LEU A 56 10.37 12.37 8.62
CA LEU A 56 11.75 12.82 8.69
C LEU A 56 12.70 11.61 8.67
N VAL A 57 12.42 10.60 9.52
CA VAL A 57 13.21 9.36 9.55
C VAL A 57 13.12 8.61 8.22
N ALA A 58 11.92 8.44 7.66
CA ALA A 58 11.72 7.79 6.36
C ALA A 58 12.42 8.53 5.22
N GLY A 59 12.38 9.87 5.23
CA GLY A 59 13.07 10.74 4.30
C GLY A 59 14.59 10.57 4.39
N CYS A 60 15.15 10.58 5.60
CA CYS A 60 16.58 10.37 5.81
C CYS A 60 17.04 8.98 5.34
N VAL A 61 16.30 7.92 5.69
CA VAL A 61 16.63 6.54 5.29
C VAL A 61 16.54 6.37 3.77
N SER A 62 15.45 6.85 3.15
CA SER A 62 15.30 6.76 1.69
C SER A 62 16.37 7.55 0.95
N PHE A 63 16.72 8.74 1.44
CA PHE A 63 17.79 9.55 0.88
C PHE A 63 19.17 8.89 1.03
N ALA A 64 19.46 8.28 2.18
CA ALA A 64 20.71 7.54 2.39
C ALA A 64 20.83 6.35 1.42
N ILE A 65 19.76 5.57 1.23
CA ILE A 65 19.73 4.46 0.26
C ILE A 65 19.93 4.98 -1.16
N PHE A 66 19.33 6.13 -1.50
CA PHE A 66 19.48 6.74 -2.82
C PHE A 66 20.93 7.13 -3.12
N ILE A 67 21.64 7.74 -2.17
CA ILE A 67 23.07 8.09 -2.34
C ILE A 67 23.94 6.83 -2.48
N LEU A 68 23.62 5.76 -1.78
CA LEU A 68 24.37 4.51 -1.80
C LEU A 68 24.13 3.66 -3.07
N LYS A 69 23.18 4.03 -3.94
CA LYS A 69 22.90 3.28 -5.19
C LYS A 69 23.97 3.55 -6.25
N PRO A 70 24.71 2.52 -6.72
CA PRO A 70 25.82 2.70 -7.67
C PRO A 70 25.39 3.19 -9.06
N GLU A 71 24.23 2.75 -9.55
CA GLU A 71 23.73 3.00 -10.92
C GLU A 71 23.03 4.36 -11.08
N SER A 72 22.58 4.96 -9.98
CA SER A 72 21.67 6.14 -9.95
C SER A 72 22.05 7.16 -8.89
N GLY A 73 23.33 7.20 -8.50
CA GLY A 73 23.86 8.13 -7.51
C GLY A 73 23.91 9.59 -7.97
N LEU A 74 24.67 10.41 -7.24
CA LEU A 74 24.77 11.88 -7.38
C LEU A 74 24.98 12.40 -8.81
N SER A 75 25.64 11.63 -9.69
CA SER A 75 25.91 12.07 -11.07
C SER A 75 24.66 12.14 -11.97
N ASN A 76 23.57 11.46 -11.60
CA ASN A 76 22.32 11.43 -12.35
C ASN A 76 21.19 12.25 -11.71
N VAL A 77 21.46 13.00 -10.63
CA VAL A 77 20.44 13.84 -9.95
C VAL A 77 19.90 14.91 -10.89
N HIS A 78 20.76 15.54 -11.68
CA HIS A 78 20.36 16.53 -12.69
C HIS A 78 19.43 15.94 -13.76
N ALA A 79 19.61 14.67 -14.14
CA ALA A 79 18.72 13.99 -15.07
C ALA A 79 17.36 13.63 -14.43
N GLN A 80 17.34 13.39 -13.11
CA GLN A 80 16.13 13.02 -12.37
C GLN A 80 15.21 14.20 -12.06
N ILE A 81 15.76 15.41 -11.87
CA ILE A 81 14.96 16.64 -11.66
C ILE A 81 13.98 16.88 -12.82
N ARG A 82 14.34 16.47 -14.04
CA ARG A 82 13.46 16.60 -15.22
C ARG A 82 12.19 15.73 -15.14
N TYR A 83 12.17 14.70 -14.29
CA TYR A 83 11.01 13.84 -14.07
C TYR A 83 10.17 14.25 -12.84
N ILE A 84 10.50 15.36 -12.18
CA ILE A 84 9.64 15.92 -11.14
C ILE A 84 8.30 16.29 -11.78
N ASN A 85 7.26 15.62 -11.29
CA ASN A 85 5.87 15.83 -11.70
C ASN A 85 5.05 16.23 -10.47
N TRP A 86 3.76 16.52 -10.66
CA TRP A 86 2.84 16.77 -9.54
C TRP A 86 2.54 15.50 -8.72
N VAL A 87 2.89 14.31 -9.24
CA VAL A 87 2.56 13.00 -8.66
C VAL A 87 3.10 12.83 -7.23
N PRO A 88 4.39 13.09 -6.92
CA PRO A 88 4.91 12.97 -5.56
C PRO A 88 4.19 13.88 -4.56
N PHE A 89 3.74 15.06 -4.97
CA PHE A 89 3.01 15.99 -4.10
C PHE A 89 1.63 15.43 -3.72
N LEU A 90 0.89 14.92 -4.71
CA LEU A 90 -0.41 14.30 -4.47
C LEU A 90 -0.26 13.01 -3.64
N PHE A 91 0.80 12.25 -3.91
CA PHE A 91 1.11 11.03 -3.17
C PHE A 91 1.45 11.33 -1.70
N ALA A 92 2.28 12.34 -1.43
CA ALA A 92 2.62 12.77 -0.07
C ALA A 92 1.37 13.17 0.73
N PHE A 93 0.48 13.96 0.12
CA PHE A 93 -0.78 14.35 0.76
C PHE A 93 -1.67 13.13 1.08
N GLY A 94 -1.78 12.19 0.13
CA GLY A 94 -2.53 10.95 0.32
C GLY A 94 -1.99 10.07 1.46
N ILE A 95 -0.66 9.88 1.54
CA ILE A 95 -0.07 9.08 2.61
C ILE A 95 -0.28 9.76 3.96
N ILE A 96 -0.11 11.09 4.08
CA ILE A 96 -0.34 11.79 5.34
C ILE A 96 -1.78 11.58 5.83
N GLY A 97 -2.77 11.69 4.94
CA GLY A 97 -4.17 11.42 5.27
C GLY A 97 -4.42 9.98 5.68
N LEU A 98 -3.82 9.02 4.98
CA LEU A 98 -3.92 7.58 5.30
C LEU A 98 -3.35 7.28 6.69
N GLU A 99 -2.18 7.82 6.98
CA GLU A 99 -1.46 7.65 8.25
C GLU A 99 -2.24 8.26 9.42
N LEU A 100 -2.71 9.50 9.26
CA LEU A 100 -3.55 10.16 10.25
C LEU A 100 -4.86 9.40 10.48
N GLY A 101 -5.52 8.96 9.41
CA GLY A 101 -6.77 8.21 9.49
C GLY A 101 -6.62 6.93 10.29
N ASN A 102 -5.56 6.15 10.05
CA ASN A 102 -5.28 4.92 10.80
C ASN A 102 -4.97 5.19 12.28
N ILE A 103 -4.17 6.21 12.59
CA ILE A 103 -3.86 6.57 13.98
C ILE A 103 -5.13 7.04 14.71
N LEU A 104 -5.95 7.89 14.07
CA LEU A 104 -7.21 8.37 14.64
C LEU A 104 -8.19 7.22 14.88
N MET A 105 -8.31 6.29 13.94
CA MET A 105 -9.10 5.07 14.11
C MET A 105 -8.71 4.30 15.38
N TYR A 106 -7.40 4.11 15.61
CA TYR A 106 -6.91 3.45 16.83
C TYR A 106 -7.12 4.26 18.11
N ARG A 107 -7.09 5.60 18.03
CA ARG A 107 -7.40 6.47 19.18
C ARG A 107 -8.86 6.38 19.61
N VAL A 108 -9.79 6.26 18.66
CA VAL A 108 -11.23 6.07 18.93
C VAL A 108 -11.52 4.69 19.54
N GLY A 109 -10.51 3.82 19.68
CA GLY A 109 -10.64 2.53 20.36
C GLY A 109 -11.12 1.40 19.47
N TRP A 110 -11.10 1.59 18.15
CA TRP A 110 -11.45 0.53 17.21
C TRP A 110 -10.48 -0.65 17.31
N ASN A 111 -11.04 -1.86 17.21
CA ASN A 111 -10.26 -3.09 17.13
C ASN A 111 -9.42 -3.11 15.85
N MET A 112 -8.17 -3.58 15.97
CA MET A 112 -7.21 -3.61 14.86
C MET A 112 -7.72 -4.37 13.64
N SER A 113 -8.35 -5.53 13.88
CA SER A 113 -8.89 -6.36 12.81
C SER A 113 -10.12 -5.73 12.15
N VAL A 114 -11.06 -5.19 12.92
CA VAL A 114 -12.31 -4.62 12.38
C VAL A 114 -12.04 -3.32 11.63
N GLY A 115 -11.21 -2.43 12.19
CA GLY A 115 -10.88 -1.15 11.58
C GLY A 115 -10.11 -1.28 10.27
N SER A 116 -9.02 -2.06 10.27
CA SER A 116 -8.25 -2.30 9.06
C SER A 116 -9.08 -3.01 7.98
N LEU A 117 -9.94 -3.97 8.36
CA LEU A 117 -10.79 -4.68 7.41
C LEU A 117 -11.84 -3.75 6.78
N VAL A 118 -12.51 -2.92 7.60
CA VAL A 118 -13.48 -1.93 7.13
C VAL A 118 -12.82 -0.91 6.21
N ALA A 119 -11.67 -0.37 6.61
CA ALA A 119 -10.91 0.57 5.79
C ALA A 119 -10.49 -0.05 4.46
N ASN A 120 -9.97 -1.28 4.44
CA ASN A 120 -9.53 -1.95 3.22
C ASN A 120 -10.70 -2.31 2.29
N ILE A 121 -11.87 -2.69 2.83
CA ILE A 121 -13.07 -2.93 2.03
C ILE A 121 -13.56 -1.63 1.38
N LEU A 122 -13.70 -0.54 2.17
CA LEU A 122 -14.09 0.78 1.65
C LEU A 122 -13.09 1.30 0.62
N LEU A 123 -11.79 1.12 0.88
CA LEU A 123 -10.72 1.46 -0.05
C LEU A 123 -10.86 0.68 -1.36
N GLY A 124 -11.10 -0.64 -1.29
CA GLY A 124 -11.33 -1.47 -2.47
C GLY A 124 -12.53 -1.00 -3.30
N ILE A 125 -13.64 -0.66 -2.65
CA ILE A 125 -14.82 -0.10 -3.32
C ILE A 125 -14.49 1.24 -4.00
N ALA A 126 -13.78 2.13 -3.29
CA ALA A 126 -13.37 3.43 -3.84
C ALA A 126 -12.41 3.26 -5.03
N LEU A 127 -11.46 2.33 -4.97
CA LEU A 127 -10.55 2.02 -6.07
C LEU A 127 -11.30 1.50 -7.30
N ILE A 128 -12.30 0.64 -7.13
CA ILE A 128 -13.12 0.17 -8.25
C ILE A 128 -13.89 1.35 -8.89
N ALA A 129 -14.45 2.25 -8.07
CA ALA A 129 -15.16 3.43 -8.57
C ALA A 129 -14.21 4.39 -9.33
N ILE A 130 -13.01 4.62 -8.80
CA ILE A 130 -11.97 5.44 -9.44
C ILE A 130 -11.46 4.76 -10.73
N GLY A 131 -11.22 3.45 -10.72
CA GLY A 131 -10.82 2.65 -11.88
C GLY A 131 -11.84 2.76 -13.02
N TYR A 132 -13.12 2.74 -12.68
CA TYR A 132 -14.19 2.95 -13.65
C TYR A 132 -14.25 4.39 -14.18
N PHE A 133 -14.25 5.39 -13.30
CA PHE A 133 -14.47 6.78 -13.72
C PHE A 133 -13.25 7.40 -14.41
N LEU A 134 -12.04 7.14 -13.89
CA LEU A 134 -10.79 7.73 -14.40
C LEU A 134 -10.12 6.86 -15.46
N TYR A 135 -10.05 5.54 -15.22
CA TYR A 135 -9.31 4.62 -16.09
C TYR A 135 -10.20 3.91 -17.12
N LYS A 136 -11.53 4.12 -17.07
CA LYS A 136 -12.53 3.48 -17.96
C LYS A 136 -12.39 1.96 -17.98
N GLU A 137 -11.99 1.36 -16.86
CA GLU A 137 -11.94 -0.10 -16.74
C GLU A 137 -13.34 -0.68 -16.89
N SER A 138 -13.46 -1.78 -17.65
CA SER A 138 -14.73 -2.47 -17.83
C SER A 138 -15.11 -3.19 -16.54
N ILE A 139 -16.07 -2.61 -15.79
CA ILE A 139 -16.60 -3.27 -14.60
C ILE A 139 -17.33 -4.54 -15.03
N SER A 140 -16.87 -5.68 -14.55
CA SER A 140 -17.55 -6.96 -14.73
C SER A 140 -18.70 -7.10 -13.71
N MET A 141 -19.81 -7.72 -14.11
CA MET A 141 -20.93 -8.11 -13.20
C MET A 141 -20.43 -8.83 -11.93
N LYS A 142 -19.31 -9.56 -12.02
CA LYS A 142 -18.69 -10.25 -10.88
C LYS A 142 -18.09 -9.30 -9.84
N GLN A 143 -17.53 -8.16 -10.25
CA GLN A 143 -17.00 -7.15 -9.32
C GLN A 143 -18.14 -6.46 -8.55
N MET A 144 -19.26 -6.20 -9.22
CA MET A 144 -20.47 -5.64 -8.59
C MET A 144 -21.02 -6.59 -7.51
N ALA A 145 -21.11 -7.89 -7.84
CA ALA A 145 -21.51 -8.91 -6.88
C ALA A 145 -20.51 -9.03 -5.71
N GLY A 146 -19.21 -8.92 -5.98
CA GLY A 146 -18.16 -8.89 -4.97
C GLY A 146 -18.31 -7.71 -3.99
N ILE A 147 -18.58 -6.50 -4.48
CA ILE A 147 -18.83 -5.31 -3.64
C ILE A 147 -20.03 -5.55 -2.72
N ALA A 148 -21.14 -6.09 -3.25
CA ALA A 148 -22.31 -6.41 -2.46
C ALA A 148 -21.99 -7.44 -1.36
N PHE A 149 -21.21 -8.48 -1.67
CA PHE A 149 -20.79 -9.48 -0.71
C PHE A 149 -19.86 -8.92 0.37
N CYS A 150 -18.94 -8.02 0.00
CA CYS A 150 -18.08 -7.30 0.94
C CYS A 150 -18.89 -6.43 1.90
N MET A 151 -19.93 -5.74 1.42
CA MET A 151 -20.84 -4.95 2.26
C MET A 151 -21.60 -5.83 3.26
N ILE A 152 -22.07 -7.00 2.84
CA ILE A 152 -22.73 -7.96 3.74
C ILE A 152 -21.75 -8.47 4.81
N GLY A 153 -20.53 -8.84 4.41
CA GLY A 153 -19.48 -9.27 5.33
C GLY A 153 -19.11 -8.19 6.35
N LEU A 154 -19.06 -6.93 5.91
CA LEU A 154 -18.81 -5.77 6.75
C LEU A 154 -19.88 -5.61 7.84
N VAL A 155 -21.16 -5.67 7.45
CA VAL A 155 -22.29 -5.53 8.39
C VAL A 155 -22.28 -6.66 9.41
N LEU A 156 -21.93 -7.88 9.00
CA LEU A 156 -21.88 -9.04 9.88
C LEU A 156 -20.75 -8.93 10.92
N ILE A 157 -19.58 -8.46 10.51
CA ILE A 157 -18.42 -8.25 11.39
C ILE A 157 -18.63 -7.05 12.34
N ASN A 158 -19.25 -5.97 11.86
CA ASN A 158 -19.51 -4.79 12.69
C ASN A 158 -20.61 -5.04 13.75
N ARG A 159 -21.42 -6.09 13.59
CA ARG A 159 -22.54 -6.41 14.48
C ARG A 159 -22.24 -7.53 15.49
N SER A 160 -21.04 -8.12 15.46
CA SER A 160 -20.56 -9.11 16.45
C SER A 160 -19.78 -8.45 17.58
#